data_AF-D3XNM8-F1
#
_entry.id   AF-D3XNM8-F1
#
_cell.length_a   1.000
_cell.length_b   1.000
_cell.length_c   1.000
_cell.angle_alpha   90.00
_cell.angle_beta   90.00
_cell.angle_gamma   90.00
#
_symmetry.space_group_name_H-M   'P 1'
#
loop_
_entity.id
_entity.type
_entity.pdbx_description
1 polymer ?
#
loop_
_entity_poly.entity_id
_entity_poly.type
_entity_poly.pdbx_seq_one_letter_code
_entity_poly.pdbx_strand_id
1 'polypeptide(L)'
;DPQVATVGLSDAEAHLQHIETDTRTLPLDAVPRALVNFDTRGFIKLVAEAGTGRLLGVQAVAPHAGEIIQAAALAIHARMTVHDLADQFFPYLTMV
;
A
#
# COMPACT_ATOMS: atom_id res chain seq x y z
N ASP A 1 -7.40 -15.84 8.78
CA ASP A 1 -8.19 -15.13 7.76
C ASP A 1 -7.60 -13.76 7.55
N PRO A 2 -7.53 -13.24 6.32
CA PRO A 2 -6.60 -12.16 6.02
C PRO A 2 -6.97 -10.93 6.83
N GLN A 3 -5.95 -10.33 7.43
CA GLN A 3 -6.11 -9.12 8.21
C GLN A 3 -6.41 -7.96 7.26
N VAL A 4 -7.12 -6.96 7.78
CA VAL A 4 -7.40 -5.72 7.07
C VAL A 4 -6.71 -4.59 7.81
N ALA A 5 -5.95 -3.78 7.10
CA ALA A 5 -5.30 -2.60 7.64
C ALA A 5 -5.36 -1.43 6.66
N THR A 6 -5.52 -0.21 7.17
CA THR A 6 -5.59 1.01 6.37
C THR A 6 -4.85 2.15 7.07
N VAL A 7 -4.24 3.04 6.29
CA VAL A 7 -3.65 4.29 6.78
C VAL A 7 -3.81 5.37 5.72
N GLY A 8 -3.99 6.62 6.16
CA GLY A 8 -4.19 7.75 5.26
C GLY A 8 -5.56 7.75 4.58
N LEU A 9 -5.64 8.36 3.40
CA LEU A 9 -6.87 8.53 2.66
C LEU A 9 -7.17 7.32 1.77
N SER A 10 -8.42 6.88 1.77
CA SER A 10 -8.98 6.13 0.66
C SER A 10 -9.18 7.03 -0.56
N ASP A 11 -9.29 6.40 -1.72
CA ASP A 11 -9.60 7.07 -2.97
C ASP A 11 -10.88 7.91 -2.88
N ALA A 12 -11.94 7.36 -2.26
CA ALA A 12 -13.19 8.09 -2.05
C ALA A 12 -13.02 9.30 -1.12
N GLU A 13 -12.28 9.16 -0.02
CA GLU A 13 -12.02 10.28 0.90
C GLU A 13 -11.17 11.38 0.27
N ALA A 14 -10.21 11.02 -0.60
CA ALA A 14 -9.42 11.98 -1.37
C ALA A 14 -10.30 12.75 -2.37
N HIS A 15 -11.19 12.06 -3.08
CA HIS A 15 -12.16 12.70 -3.99
C HIS A 15 -13.11 13.66 -3.27
N LEU A 16 -13.58 13.31 -2.05
CA LEU A 16 -14.38 14.22 -1.22
C LEU A 16 -13.63 15.49 -0.80
N GLN A 17 -12.29 15.44 -0.80
CA GLN A 17 -11.41 16.58 -0.54
C GLN A 17 -10.98 17.30 -1.82
N HIS A 18 -11.56 16.95 -2.97
CA HIS A 18 -11.20 17.47 -4.29
C HIS A 18 -9.72 17.23 -4.66
N ILE A 19 -9.15 16.11 -4.18
CA ILE A 19 -7.82 15.65 -4.53
C ILE A 19 -7.97 14.58 -5.62
N GLU A 20 -7.51 14.90 -6.83
CA GLU A 20 -7.38 13.91 -7.91
C GLU A 20 -6.34 12.85 -7.52
N THR A 21 -6.63 11.58 -7.74
CA THR A 21 -5.75 10.47 -7.34
C THR A 21 -5.28 9.63 -8.52
N ASP A 22 -4.10 9.05 -8.40
CA ASP A 22 -3.69 7.89 -9.17
C ASP A 22 -3.62 6.67 -8.24
N THR A 23 -4.62 5.80 -8.35
CA THR A 23 -4.80 4.65 -7.48
C THR A 23 -4.35 3.37 -8.17
N ARG A 24 -3.63 2.50 -7.45
CA ARG A 24 -3.15 1.20 -7.95
C ARG A 24 -3.40 0.11 -6.93
N THR A 25 -3.78 -1.07 -7.42
CA THR A 25 -4.01 -2.26 -6.59
C THR A 25 -3.10 -3.38 -7.06
N LEU A 26 -2.31 -3.93 -6.14
CA LEU A 26 -1.45 -5.08 -6.32
C LEU A 26 -2.11 -6.32 -5.70
N PRO A 27 -2.51 -7.33 -6.49
CA PRO A 27 -2.98 -8.60 -5.94
C PRO A 27 -1.82 -9.37 -5.28
N LEU A 28 -2.10 -10.14 -4.23
CA LEU A 28 -1.04 -10.88 -3.50
C LEU A 28 -0.45 -12.05 -4.27
N ASP A 29 -1.07 -12.50 -5.36
CA ASP A 29 -0.44 -13.47 -6.28
C ASP A 29 0.78 -12.89 -7.03
N ALA A 30 0.95 -11.56 -7.02
CA ALA A 30 2.15 -10.89 -7.48
C ALA A 30 3.21 -10.68 -6.38
N VAL A 31 2.94 -11.09 -5.12
CA VAL A 31 3.86 -10.95 -3.99
C VAL A 31 4.61 -12.27 -3.74
N PRO A 32 5.94 -12.32 -3.94
CA PRO A 32 6.71 -13.57 -3.82
C PRO A 32 6.55 -14.28 -2.47
N ARG A 33 6.46 -13.51 -1.36
CA ARG A 33 6.25 -14.08 -0.03
C ARG A 33 4.89 -14.78 0.11
N ALA A 34 3.84 -14.20 -0.46
CA ALA A 34 2.50 -14.79 -0.43
C ALA A 34 2.44 -16.09 -1.25
N LEU A 35 3.14 -16.14 -2.39
CA LEU A 35 3.28 -17.35 -3.20
C LEU A 35 3.93 -18.49 -2.43
N VAL A 36 5.08 -18.25 -1.77
CA VAL A 36 5.76 -19.30 -0.99
C VAL A 36 5.00 -19.72 0.26
N ASN A 37 4.15 -18.83 0.80
CA ASN A 37 3.27 -19.14 1.92
C ASN A 37 2.00 -19.92 1.51
N PHE A 38 1.75 -20.08 0.20
CA PHE A 38 0.51 -20.63 -0.34
C PHE A 38 -0.76 -19.89 0.14
N ASP A 39 -0.64 -18.60 0.46
CA ASP A 39 -1.76 -17.74 0.84
C ASP A 39 -1.70 -16.41 0.08
N THR A 40 -2.28 -16.40 -1.12
CA THR A 40 -2.33 -15.26 -2.04
C THR A 40 -3.66 -14.51 -1.98
N ARG A 41 -4.47 -14.73 -0.93
CA ARG A 41 -5.78 -14.08 -0.81
C ARG A 41 -5.62 -12.63 -0.37
N GLY A 42 -6.08 -11.71 -1.21
CA GLY A 42 -6.18 -10.29 -0.89
C GLY A 42 -5.34 -9.41 -1.80
N PHE A 43 -5.03 -8.19 -1.34
CA PHE A 43 -4.39 -7.15 -2.13
C PHE A 43 -3.74 -6.08 -1.27
N ILE A 44 -2.87 -5.28 -1.89
CA ILE A 44 -2.36 -4.00 -1.38
C ILE A 44 -2.77 -2.91 -2.36
N LYS A 45 -3.47 -1.88 -1.88
CA LYS A 45 -3.95 -0.74 -2.66
C LYS A 45 -3.21 0.52 -2.19
N LEU A 46 -2.62 1.25 -3.13
CA LEU A 46 -1.99 2.55 -2.90
C LEU A 46 -2.86 3.64 -3.51
N VAL A 47 -3.00 4.74 -2.78
CA VAL A 47 -3.68 5.97 -3.23
C VAL A 47 -2.63 7.07 -3.25
N ALA A 48 -2.34 7.60 -4.42
CA ALA A 48 -1.40 8.70 -4.59
C ALA A 48 -2.08 9.93 -5.19
N GLU A 49 -1.58 11.12 -4.90
CA GLU A 49 -2.06 12.37 -5.50
C GLU A 49 -1.65 12.43 -6.98
N ALA A 50 -2.61 12.67 -7.86
CA ALA A 50 -2.35 12.83 -9.28
C ALA A 50 -1.47 14.06 -9.53
N GLY A 51 -0.44 13.91 -10.37
CA GLY A 51 0.50 14.97 -10.71
C GLY A 51 1.75 15.02 -9.83
N THR A 52 1.62 14.93 -8.51
CA THR A 52 2.79 14.92 -7.59
C THR A 52 3.30 13.52 -7.27
N GLY A 53 2.42 12.50 -7.37
CA GLY A 53 2.74 11.13 -6.96
C GLY A 53 2.87 10.95 -5.45
N ARG A 54 2.53 11.96 -4.64
CA ARG A 54 2.61 11.90 -3.18
C ARG A 54 1.69 10.80 -2.64
N LEU A 55 2.21 9.92 -1.78
CA LEU A 55 1.41 8.87 -1.17
C LEU A 55 0.41 9.47 -0.18
N LEU A 56 -0.88 9.22 -0.40
CA LEU A 56 -1.99 9.72 0.41
C LEU A 56 -2.52 8.67 1.37
N GLY A 57 -2.52 7.40 0.95
CA GLY A 57 -3.06 6.31 1.73
C GLY A 57 -2.73 4.94 1.17
N VAL A 58 -2.88 3.94 2.03
CA VAL A 58 -2.67 2.53 1.72
C VAL A 58 -3.75 1.70 2.39
N GLN A 59 -4.30 0.73 1.66
CA GLN A 59 -5.20 -0.29 2.20
C GLN A 59 -4.63 -1.67 1.88
N ALA A 60 -4.56 -2.55 2.87
CA ALA A 60 -4.08 -3.91 2.72
C ALA A 60 -5.11 -4.91 3.25
N VAL A 61 -5.39 -5.93 2.44
CA VAL A 61 -6.08 -7.16 2.85
C VAL A 61 -5.07 -8.27 2.62
N ALA A 62 -4.44 -8.76 3.68
CA ALA A 62 -3.31 -9.70 3.57
C ALA A 62 -3.06 -10.45 4.88
N PRO A 63 -2.38 -11.61 4.83
CA PRO A 63 -1.64 -12.09 6.00
C PRO A 63 -0.66 -10.99 6.46
N HIS A 64 -0.63 -10.70 7.76
CA HIS A 64 0.24 -9.67 8.34
C HIS A 64 -0.02 -8.24 7.83
N ALA A 65 -1.26 -7.90 7.44
CA ALA A 65 -1.58 -6.55 6.98
C ALA A 65 -1.26 -5.46 8.02
N GLY A 66 -1.32 -5.79 9.33
CA GLY A 66 -0.95 -4.88 10.41
C GLY A 66 0.54 -4.53 10.46
N GLU A 67 1.41 -5.38 9.91
CA GLU A 67 2.84 -5.12 9.78
C GLU A 67 3.13 -4.34 8.49
N ILE A 68 2.46 -4.67 7.37
CA ILE A 68 2.57 -3.93 6.10
C ILE A 68 2.19 -2.46 6.30
N ILE A 69 1.11 -2.21 7.04
CA ILE A 69 0.58 -0.86 7.21
C ILE A 69 1.50 0.06 8.00
N GLN A 70 2.40 -0.49 8.83
CA GLN A 70 3.37 0.30 9.58
C GLN A 70 4.39 0.97 8.66
N ALA A 71 4.88 0.25 7.64
CA ALA A 71 5.76 0.83 6.64
C ALA A 71 5.05 1.94 5.84
N ALA A 72 3.79 1.69 5.46
CA ALA A 72 2.97 2.70 4.79
C ALA A 72 2.74 3.95 5.66
N ALA A 73 2.50 3.78 6.97
CA ALA A 73 2.31 4.89 7.89
C ALA A 73 3.56 5.78 7.97
N LEU A 74 4.75 5.17 8.02
CA LEU A 74 6.03 5.90 8.00
C LEU A 74 6.24 6.62 6.67
N ALA A 75 5.94 5.97 5.54
CA ALA A 75 6.08 6.58 4.22
C ALA A 75 5.18 7.82 4.04
N ILE A 76 3.92 7.73 4.50
CA ILE A 76 2.97 8.86 4.49
C ILE A 76 3.46 9.98 5.41
N HIS A 77 3.91 9.64 6.63
CA HIS A 77 4.44 10.62 7.58
C HIS A 77 5.66 11.37 7.00
N ALA A 78 6.54 10.65 6.30
CA ALA A 78 7.70 11.21 5.61
C ALA A 78 7.34 11.98 4.32
N ARG A 79 6.05 12.02 3.93
CA ARG A 79 5.55 12.67 2.69
C ARG A 79 6.21 12.11 1.43
N MET A 80 6.52 10.82 1.43
CA MET A 80 7.13 10.14 0.28
C MET A 80 6.17 10.11 -0.91
N THR A 81 6.73 10.15 -2.12
CA THR A 81 6.04 9.79 -3.34
C THR A 81 6.05 8.27 -3.56
N VAL A 82 5.23 7.78 -4.48
CA VAL A 82 5.27 6.38 -4.91
C VAL A 82 6.62 5.98 -5.51
N HIS A 83 7.34 6.93 -6.11
CA HIS A 83 8.69 6.71 -6.63
C HIS A 83 9.71 6.60 -5.49
N ASP A 84 9.66 7.51 -4.51
CA ASP A 84 10.55 7.44 -3.34
C ASP A 84 10.39 6.10 -2.61
N LEU A 85 9.16 5.59 -2.51
CA LEU A 85 8.87 4.30 -1.90
C LEU A 85 9.42 3.14 -2.74
N ALA A 86 9.25 3.19 -4.06
CA ALA A 86 9.78 2.19 -4.97
C ALA A 86 11.31 2.12 -5.00
N ASP A 87 11.98 3.26 -4.74
CA ASP A 87 13.45 3.35 -4.68
C ASP A 87 14.04 2.85 -3.35
N GLN A 88 13.20 2.49 -2.36
CA GLN A 88 13.68 1.90 -1.10
C GLN A 88 14.05 0.43 -1.26
N PHE A 89 15.04 -0.02 -0.48
CA PHE A 89 15.40 -1.42 -0.39
C PHE A 89 14.45 -2.17 0.55
N PHE A 90 13.51 -2.91 -0.04
CA PHE A 90 12.74 -3.93 0.67
C PHE A 90 13.41 -5.30 0.55
N PRO A 91 13.60 -6.04 1.65
CA PRO A 91 14.16 -7.38 1.57
C PRO A 91 13.28 -8.31 0.72
N TYR A 92 13.91 -9.20 -0.05
CA TYR A 92 13.17 -10.17 -0.86
C TYR A 92 12.45 -11.21 0.03
N LEU A 93 11.30 -11.71 -0.43
CA LEU A 93 10.41 -12.62 0.30
C LEU A 93 9.90 -12.06 1.64
N THR A 94 9.54 -10.77 1.70
CA THR A 94 8.79 -10.17 2.81
C THR A 94 7.37 -9.82 2.41
N MET A 95 6.50 -9.63 3.42
CA MET A 95 5.18 -9.01 3.23
C MET A 95 5.24 -7.48 3.38
N VAL A 96 6.22 -7.00 4.16
CA VAL A 96 6.48 -5.58 4.47
C VAL A 96 7.50 -5.03 3.50
#